data_AF-A0A7Y3ANU5-F1
#
_entry.id   AF-A0A7Y3ANU5-F1
#
_cell.length_a   1.000
_cell.length_b   1.000
_cell.length_c   1.000
_cell.angle_alpha   90.00
_cell.angle_beta   90.00
_cell.angle_gamma   90.00
#
_symmetry.space_group_name_H-M   'P 1'
#
loop_
_entity.id
_entity.type
_entity.pdbx_description
1 polymer ?
#
loop_
_entity_poly.entity_id
_entity_poly.type
_entity_poly.pdbx_seq_one_letter_code
_entity_poly.pdbx_strand_id
1 'polypeptide(L)'
;LETRPEADHTCFEVLAKPLQKSMRPRTSDQADGRFVACKPGFYDPEVFKKGREVTITGNLIHIDVRKVGEYDYHFPVVDIRFMSLWPKRVRPVYYGHYRPYYWRYPYYGGFYYRYPYW
;
A
#
# COMPACT_ATOMS: atom_id res chain seq x y z
N LEU A 1 5.25 -8.05 4.97
CA LEU A 1 5.71 -8.86 3.83
C LEU A 1 7.04 -9.48 4.23
N GLU A 2 7.06 -10.79 4.32
CA GLU A 2 8.24 -11.61 4.51
C GLU A 2 8.19 -12.73 3.47
N THR A 3 9.33 -13.06 2.86
CA THR A 3 9.42 -14.02 1.75
C THR A 3 10.27 -15.20 2.19
N ARG A 4 9.75 -16.40 1.97
CA ARG A 4 10.41 -17.67 2.28
C ARG A 4 10.41 -18.53 1.02
N PRO A 5 11.52 -18.55 0.26
CA PRO A 5 11.67 -19.46 -0.86
C PRO A 5 11.89 -20.88 -0.35
N GLU A 6 11.23 -21.84 -0.98
CA GLU A 6 11.42 -23.28 -0.81
C GLU A 6 11.96 -23.90 -2.12
N ALA A 7 12.07 -25.23 -2.16
CA ALA A 7 12.71 -25.92 -3.29
C ALA A 7 11.98 -25.72 -4.63
N ASP A 8 10.64 -25.64 -4.62
CA ASP A 8 9.78 -25.62 -5.81
C ASP A 8 8.81 -24.43 -5.85
N HIS A 9 8.66 -23.72 -4.74
CA HIS A 9 7.73 -22.60 -4.60
C HIS A 9 8.27 -21.52 -3.67
N THR A 10 7.66 -20.34 -3.70
CA THR A 10 7.95 -19.26 -2.76
C THR A 10 6.68 -18.86 -2.04
N CYS A 11 6.76 -18.78 -0.71
CA CYS A 11 5.67 -18.32 0.13
C CYS A 11 5.95 -16.93 0.69
N PHE A 12 4.88 -16.13 0.81
CA PHE A 12 4.88 -14.77 1.30
C PHE A 12 3.99 -14.67 2.53
N GLU A 13 4.54 -14.24 3.66
CA GLU A 13 3.75 -13.86 4.82
C GLU A 13 3.38 -12.37 4.71
N VAL A 14 2.09 -12.10 4.56
CA VAL A 14 1.55 -10.78 4.24
C VAL A 14 0.64 -10.32 5.37
N LEU A 15 0.84 -9.07 5.82
CA LEU A 15 -0.10 -8.39 6.69
C LEU A 15 -1.18 -7.77 5.80
N ALA A 16 -2.41 -8.29 5.88
CA ALA A 16 -3.54 -7.79 5.11
C ALA A 16 -3.88 -6.36 5.52
N LYS A 17 -4.09 -5.51 4.53
CA LYS A 17 -4.57 -4.14 4.72
C LYS A 17 -5.73 -3.85 3.77
N PRO A 18 -6.67 -2.99 4.16
CA PRO A 18 -7.72 -2.53 3.26
C PRO A 18 -7.14 -1.95 1.97
N LEU A 19 -7.73 -2.28 0.83
CA LEU A 19 -7.30 -1.78 -0.47
C LEU A 19 -7.93 -0.42 -0.79
N GLN A 20 -7.21 0.37 -1.57
CA GLN A 20 -7.77 1.54 -2.26
C GLN A 20 -8.54 1.11 -3.51
N LYS A 21 -9.29 2.03 -4.14
CA LYS A 21 -9.93 1.78 -5.44
C LYS A 21 -8.92 1.36 -6.53
N SER A 22 -7.67 1.82 -6.42
CA SER A 22 -6.55 1.43 -7.28
C SER A 22 -6.00 0.02 -7.00
N MET A 23 -6.61 -0.74 -6.09
CA MET A 23 -6.13 -2.03 -5.57
C MET A 23 -4.82 -1.94 -4.78
N ARG A 24 -4.23 -0.75 -4.61
CA ARG A 24 -3.04 -0.55 -3.77
C ARG A 24 -3.41 -0.61 -2.29
N PRO A 25 -2.63 -1.27 -1.43
CA PRO A 25 -2.86 -1.25 0.02
C PRO A 25 -2.92 0.18 0.58
N ARG A 26 -3.87 0.45 1.46
CA ARG A 26 -3.98 1.75 2.14
C ARG A 26 -2.79 1.97 3.08
N THR A 27 -2.33 3.22 3.15
CA THR A 27 -1.38 3.66 4.17
C THR A 27 -2.15 4.00 5.44
N SER A 28 -2.38 2.98 6.26
CA SER A 28 -3.04 3.09 7.56
C SER A 28 -2.49 2.03 8.52
N ASP A 29 -2.75 2.20 9.81
CA ASP A 29 -2.39 1.22 10.83
C ASP A 29 -3.41 0.08 10.95
N GLN A 30 -4.57 0.22 10.31
CA GLN A 30 -5.56 -0.85 10.18
C GLN A 30 -4.96 -2.06 9.43
N ALA A 31 -5.12 -3.23 10.03
CA ALA A 31 -4.73 -4.51 9.46
C ALA A 31 -5.78 -5.58 9.75
N ASP A 32 -6.03 -6.45 8.78
CA ASP A 32 -7.07 -7.48 8.84
C ASP A 32 -6.48 -8.87 9.17
N GLY A 33 -5.30 -8.89 9.81
CA GLY A 33 -4.55 -10.10 10.14
C GLY A 33 -3.46 -10.46 9.12
N ARG A 34 -2.85 -11.63 9.29
CA ARG A 34 -1.81 -12.16 8.42
C ARG A 34 -2.31 -13.35 7.63
N PHE A 35 -1.84 -13.47 6.41
CA PHE A 35 -2.05 -14.64 5.57
C PHE A 35 -0.74 -15.05 4.91
N VAL A 36 -0.68 -16.32 4.51
CA VAL A 36 0.41 -16.86 3.69
C VAL A 36 -0.08 -16.96 2.27
N ALA A 37 0.74 -16.55 1.31
CA ALA A 37 0.43 -16.68 -0.10
C ALA A 37 1.59 -17.38 -0.80
N CYS A 38 1.34 -18.48 -1.49
CA CYS A 38 2.39 -19.28 -2.11
C CYS A 38 2.23 -19.31 -3.62
N LYS A 39 3.35 -19.37 -4.35
CA LYS A 39 3.38 -19.48 -5.80
C LYS A 39 4.54 -20.37 -6.25
N PRO A 40 4.35 -21.24 -7.26
CA PRO A 40 5.45 -22.00 -7.85
C PRO A 40 6.58 -21.11 -8.36
N GLY A 41 7.81 -21.62 -8.23
CA GLY A 41 9.04 -20.94 -8.64
C GLY A 41 9.67 -20.05 -7.58
N PHE A 42 10.76 -19.41 -7.97
CA PHE A 42 11.60 -18.60 -7.10
C PHE A 42 11.25 -17.10 -7.21
N TYR A 43 11.08 -16.46 -6.06
CA TYR A 43 10.97 -15.01 -5.94
C TYR A 43 12.03 -14.48 -4.97
N ASP A 44 12.76 -13.45 -5.40
CA ASP A 44 13.88 -12.89 -4.67
C ASP A 44 13.44 -12.18 -3.37
N PRO A 45 13.90 -12.64 -2.18
CA PRO A 45 13.61 -11.98 -0.91
C PRO A 45 14.04 -10.51 -0.84
N GLU A 46 15.07 -10.09 -1.60
CA GLU A 46 15.52 -8.70 -1.62
C GLU A 46 14.53 -7.77 -2.32
N VAL A 47 13.77 -8.30 -3.29
CA VAL A 47 12.70 -7.57 -3.99
C VAL A 47 11.43 -7.54 -3.15
N PHE A 48 11.08 -8.67 -2.52
CA PHE A 48 9.85 -8.89 -1.75
C PHE A 48 10.10 -8.87 -0.23
N LYS A 49 10.70 -7.77 0.26
CA LYS A 49 11.00 -7.61 1.68
C LYS A 49 9.98 -6.77 2.46
N LYS A 50 10.20 -6.69 3.77
CA LYS A 50 9.44 -5.83 4.69
C LYS A 50 9.40 -4.39 4.17
N GLY A 51 8.23 -3.76 4.30
CA GLY A 51 7.97 -2.40 3.79
C GLY A 51 7.60 -2.31 2.31
N ARG A 52 7.63 -3.41 1.55
CA ARG A 52 7.08 -3.46 0.19
C ARG A 52 5.57 -3.69 0.24
N GLU A 53 4.86 -3.08 -0.70
CA GLU A 53 3.42 -3.20 -0.85
C GLU A 53 3.12 -4.14 -2.02
N VAL A 54 2.28 -5.13 -1.78
CA VAL A 54 1.83 -6.08 -2.80
C VAL A 54 0.31 -6.18 -2.80
N THR A 55 -0.26 -6.48 -3.95
CA THR A 55 -1.65 -6.91 -4.09
C THR A 55 -1.65 -8.32 -4.63
N ILE A 56 -2.38 -9.21 -3.96
CA ILE A 56 -2.45 -10.63 -4.28
C ILE A 56 -3.91 -11.00 -4.51
N THR A 57 -4.14 -11.80 -5.54
CA THR A 57 -5.43 -12.46 -5.79
C THR A 57 -5.15 -13.95 -5.99
N GLY A 58 -6.05 -14.78 -5.49
CA GLY A 58 -5.79 -16.21 -5.39
C GLY A 58 -6.95 -16.98 -4.80
N ASN A 59 -6.76 -18.28 -4.68
CA ASN A 59 -7.71 -19.17 -4.01
C ASN A 59 -7.26 -19.40 -2.59
N LEU A 60 -8.17 -19.32 -1.63
CA LEU A 60 -7.91 -19.84 -0.29
C LEU A 60 -7.91 -21.37 -0.36
N ILE A 61 -6.80 -22.01 -0.01
CA ILE A 61 -6.65 -23.46 -0.13
C ILE A 61 -6.83 -24.19 1.21
N HIS A 62 -6.28 -23.65 2.29
CA HIS A 62 -6.42 -24.21 3.64
C HIS A 62 -6.05 -23.17 4.71
N ILE A 63 -6.17 -23.56 5.98
CA ILE A 63 -5.69 -22.80 7.13
C ILE A 63 -4.50 -23.56 7.73
N ASP A 64 -3.37 -22.90 7.88
CA ASP A 64 -2.16 -23.42 8.54
C ASP A 64 -2.06 -22.83 9.95
N VAL A 65 -1.88 -23.69 10.96
CA VAL A 65 -1.82 -23.27 12.36
C VAL A 65 -0.37 -23.28 12.82
N ARG A 66 0.15 -22.09 13.14
CA ARG A 66 1.54 -21.93 13.60
C ARG A 66 1.62 -20.98 14.77
N LYS A 67 2.66 -21.17 15.58
CA LYS A 67 2.98 -20.31 16.71
C LYS A 67 3.44 -18.93 16.23
N VAL A 68 2.81 -17.88 16.77
CA VAL A 68 3.29 -16.50 16.70
C VAL A 68 3.54 -16.03 18.12
N GLY A 69 4.81 -16.05 18.53
CA GLY A 69 5.15 -16.04 19.96
C GLY A 69 4.57 -17.29 20.62
N GLU A 70 3.81 -17.13 21.69
CA GLU A 70 3.20 -18.24 22.43
C GLU A 70 1.80 -18.62 21.93
N TYR A 71 1.21 -17.82 21.05
CA TYR A 71 -0.16 -17.99 20.59
C TYR A 71 -0.22 -18.82 19.31
N ASP A 72 -1.21 -19.71 19.24
CA ASP A 72 -1.55 -20.40 18.00
C ASP A 72 -2.29 -19.43 17.08
N TYR A 73 -1.72 -19.19 15.90
CA TYR A 73 -2.28 -18.29 14.90
C TYR A 73 -2.73 -19.09 13.67
N HIS A 74 -3.97 -18.85 13.25
CA HIS A 74 -4.56 -19.45 12.07
C HIS A 74 -4.21 -18.62 10.84
N PHE A 75 -3.23 -19.06 10.06
CA PHE A 75 -2.86 -18.42 8.80
C PHE A 75 -3.73 -18.96 7.67
N PRO A 76 -4.56 -18.11 7.02
CA PRO A 76 -5.13 -18.47 5.74
C PRO A 76 -4.01 -18.65 4.71
N VAL A 77 -4.00 -19.77 4.00
CA VAL A 77 -3.03 -20.06 2.94
C VAL A 77 -3.70 -19.88 1.59
N VAL A 78 -3.12 -18.99 0.78
CA VAL A 78 -3.65 -18.58 -0.52
C VAL A 78 -2.72 -19.07 -1.63
N ASP A 79 -3.28 -19.79 -2.60
CA ASP A 79 -2.61 -20.09 -3.86
C ASP A 79 -2.69 -18.88 -4.79
N ILE A 80 -1.54 -18.29 -5.12
CA ILE A 80 -1.46 -17.03 -5.86
C ILE A 80 -1.80 -17.24 -7.34
N ARG A 81 -2.92 -16.68 -7.79
CA ARG A 81 -3.23 -16.52 -9.21
C ARG A 81 -2.49 -15.33 -9.82
N PHE A 82 -2.59 -14.16 -9.19
CA PHE A 82 -1.94 -12.93 -9.65
C PHE A 82 -1.36 -12.14 -8.47
N MET A 83 -0.16 -11.60 -8.67
CA MET A 83 0.54 -10.77 -7.70
C MET A 83 1.12 -9.54 -8.39
N SER A 84 0.87 -8.37 -7.82
CA SER A 84 1.43 -7.10 -8.25
C SER A 84 2.26 -6.48 -7.15
N LEU A 85 3.50 -6.09 -7.48
CA LEU A 85 4.41 -5.39 -6.58
C LEU A 85 4.34 -3.88 -6.87
N TRP A 86 3.97 -3.10 -5.87
CA TRP A 86 3.87 -1.66 -6.02
C TRP A 86 5.25 -0.98 -5.93
N PRO A 87 5.50 0.07 -6.73
CA PRO A 87 6.69 0.89 -6.56
C PRO A 87 6.68 1.54 -5.16
N LYS A 88 7.86 1.76 -4.59
CA LYS A 88 7.96 2.45 -3.28
C LYS A 88 7.25 3.80 -3.38
N ARG A 89 6.50 4.17 -2.34
CA ARG A 89 5.86 5.49 -2.27
C ARG A 89 6.96 6.55 -2.24
N VAL A 90 6.98 7.41 -3.25
CA VAL A 90 7.81 8.61 -3.21
C VAL A 90 7.06 9.62 -2.34
N ARG A 91 7.68 10.07 -1.25
CA ARG A 91 7.16 11.23 -0.53
C ARG A 91 7.44 12.44 -1.42
N PRO A 92 6.43 13.18 -1.91
CA PRO A 92 6.69 14.40 -2.63
C PRO A 92 7.46 15.32 -1.68
N VAL A 93 8.69 15.68 -2.09
CA VAL A 93 9.42 16.76 -1.43
C VAL A 93 8.68 18.03 -1.81
N TYR A 94 7.85 18.53 -0.90
CA TYR A 94 7.29 19.86 -1.03
C TYR A 94 8.46 20.83 -0.86
N TYR A 95 9.06 21.25 -1.98
CA TYR A 95 9.79 22.51 -1.99
C TYR A 95 8.75 23.58 -1.68
N GLY A 96 8.77 24.05 -0.43
CA GLY A 96 7.96 25.17 -0.02
C GLY A 96 8.21 26.30 -0.98
N HIS A 97 7.26 26.56 -1.88
CA HIS A 97 7.24 27.79 -2.62
C HIS A 97 7.11 28.88 -1.57
N TYR A 98 8.24 29.49 -1.24
CA TYR A 98 8.33 30.73 -0.51
C TYR A 98 7.56 31.74 -1.35
N ARG A 99 6.25 31.88 -1.09
CA ARG A 99 5.42 32.88 -1.75
C ARG A 99 5.97 34.21 -1.27
N PRO A 100 6.62 35.02 -2.14
CA PRO A 100 7.06 36.33 -1.72
C PRO A 100 5.77 37.12 -1.43
N TYR A 101 5.65 37.65 -0.22
CA TYR A 101 4.57 38.53 0.19
C TYR A 101 4.57 39.80 -0.67
N TYR A 102 3.93 39.76 -1.84
CA TYR A 102 3.67 40.95 -2.63
C TYR A 102 2.39 41.63 -2.14
N TRP A 103 2.63 42.67 -1.33
CA TRP A 103 1.84 43.91 -1.18
C TRP A 103 0.50 43.87 -0.44
N ARG A 104 0.59 44.21 0.85
CA ARG A 104 -0.42 44.97 1.57
C ARG A 104 -0.11 46.45 1.39
N TYR A 105 -0.85 47.16 0.54
CA TYR A 105 -0.98 48.62 0.64
C TYR A 105 -2.45 49.05 0.44
N PRO A 106 -2.93 50.07 1.17
CA PRO A 106 -4.35 50.33 1.37
C PRO A 106 -4.91 51.37 0.39
N TYR A 107 -6.17 51.16 -0.02
CA TYR A 107 -7.14 52.17 -0.50
C TYR A 107 -6.75 53.05 -1.71
N TYR A 108 -7.43 52.89 -2.86
CA TYR A 108 -8.08 53.98 -3.62
C TYR A 108 -8.95 53.46 -4.78
N GLY A 109 -10.21 53.91 -4.85
CA GLY A 109 -11.10 53.97 -6.04
C GLY A 109 -11.68 52.64 -6.54
N GLY A 110 -12.98 52.36 -6.42
CA GLY A 110 -14.02 52.83 -7.35
C GLY A 110 -13.80 52.20 -8.73
N PHE A 111 -14.62 51.30 -9.28
CA PHE A 111 -15.97 51.56 -9.78
C PHE A 111 -16.74 50.24 -10.00
N TYR A 112 -18.06 50.34 -9.80
CA TYR A 112 -19.09 49.38 -10.17
C TYR A 112 -18.94 48.91 -11.63
N TYR A 113 -19.19 47.63 -11.90
CA TYR A 113 -20.19 47.23 -12.90
C TYR A 113 -20.72 45.81 -12.65
N ARG A 114 -22.02 45.70 -12.91
CA ARG A 114 -23.01 44.66 -12.64
C ARG A 114 -22.92 43.56 -13.72
N TYR A 115 -23.20 42.30 -13.30
CA TYR A 115 -23.51 41.05 -14.05
C TYR A 115 -24.09 41.20 -15.48
N PRO A 116 -24.07 40.20 -16.42
CA PRO A 116 -24.35 38.78 -16.12
C PRO A 116 -23.71 37.64 -16.96
N TYR A 117 -24.01 36.44 -16.43
CA TYR A 117 -23.95 35.05 -16.93
C TYR A 117 -23.99 34.79 -18.44
N TRP A 118 -23.25 33.75 -18.85
CA TRP A 118 -23.67 32.68 -19.77
C TRP A 118 -23.07 31.36 -19.29
#